data_AF-A0A8J2LT65-F1
#
_entry.id   AF-A0A8J2LT65-F1
#
_cell.length_a   1.000
_cell.length_b   1.000
_cell.length_c   1.000
_cell.angle_alpha   90.00
_cell.angle_beta   90.00
_cell.angle_gamma   90.00
#
_symmetry.space_group_name_H-M   'P 1'
#
loop_
_entity.id
_entity.type
_entity.pdbx_description
1 polymer ?
#
loop_
_entity_poly.entity_id
_entity_poly.type
_entity_poly.pdbx_seq_one_letter_code
_entity_poly.pdbx_strand_id
1 'polypeptide(L)'
;MAILDAFRKFSLEQKLAFVALSYGYITMFCPGVLVAPFFPAEAAKQEVGSKLTGIVFAVQALVGVVCGPFVGMAIAKFGPKTCFLVGIALNATFSTTFGAGSWNILRP
;
A
#
# COMPACT_ATOMS: atom_id res chain seq x y z
N MET A 1 28.92 11.70 13.31
CA MET A 1 28.46 11.35 14.67
C MET A 1 27.13 12.00 15.07
N ALA A 2 26.73 13.17 14.53
CA ALA A 2 25.48 13.85 14.90
C ALA A 2 24.16 13.06 14.64
N ILE A 3 24.11 12.21 13.60
CA ILE A 3 22.91 11.40 13.29
C ILE A 3 22.65 10.34 14.38
N LEU A 4 23.71 9.70 14.87
CA LEU A 4 23.59 8.66 15.92
C LEU A 4 23.17 9.28 17.27
N ASP A 5 23.61 10.49 17.57
CA ASP A 5 23.18 11.22 18.77
C ASP A 5 21.73 11.70 18.68
N ALA A 6 21.23 12.03 17.48
CA ALA A 6 19.81 12.31 17.26
C ALA A 6 18.94 11.09 17.58
N PHE A 7 19.32 9.90 17.11
CA PHE A 7 18.62 8.64 17.42
C PHE A 7 18.65 8.27 18.90
N ARG A 8 19.65 8.74 19.65
CA ARG A 8 19.80 8.46 21.09
C ARG A 8 18.86 9.29 21.95
N LYS A 9 18.46 10.48 21.51
CA LYS A 9 17.50 11.37 22.21
C LYS A 9 16.02 11.04 21.96
N PHE A 10 15.71 10.19 20.99
CA PHE A 10 14.31 9.83 20.70
C PHE A 10 13.71 8.95 21.81
N SER A 11 12.50 9.29 22.25
CA SER A 11 11.71 8.45 23.15
C SER A 11 11.35 7.12 22.46
N LEU A 12 11.08 6.08 23.25
CA LEU A 12 10.73 4.76 22.73
C LEU A 12 9.48 4.81 21.85
N GLU A 13 8.54 5.69 22.17
CA GLU A 13 7.32 5.93 21.37
C GLU A 13 7.63 6.53 20.00
N GLN A 14 8.56 7.48 19.91
CA GLN A 14 8.94 8.08 18.64
C GLN A 14 9.72 7.10 17.75
N LYS A 15 10.55 6.23 18.36
CA LYS A 15 11.19 5.13 17.65
C LYS A 15 10.16 4.15 17.10
N LEU A 16 9.16 3.79 17.90
CA LEU A 16 8.07 2.92 17.45
C LEU A 16 7.26 3.54 16.31
N ALA A 17 6.93 4.84 16.42
CA ALA A 17 6.21 5.56 15.38
C ALA A 17 7.01 5.63 14.06
N PHE A 18 8.32 5.86 14.15
CA PHE A 18 9.21 5.85 12.99
C PHE A 18 9.27 4.49 12.31
N VAL A 19 9.40 3.41 13.08
CA VAL A 19 9.37 2.03 12.57
C VAL A 19 8.01 1.72 11.92
N ALA A 20 6.91 2.10 12.57
CA ALA A 20 5.56 1.88 12.03
C ALA A 20 5.33 2.62 10.71
N LEU A 21 5.71 3.89 10.62
CA LEU A 21 5.61 4.68 9.38
C LEU A 21 6.48 4.12 8.27
N SER A 22 7.72 3.70 8.60
CA SER A 22 8.63 3.08 7.64
C SER A 22 8.07 1.77 7.09
N TYR A 23 7.49 0.94 7.97
CA TYR A 23 6.81 -0.28 7.57
C TYR A 23 5.63 0.01 6.63
N GLY A 24 4.76 0.96 7.00
CA GLY A 24 3.63 1.37 6.15
C GLY A 24 4.06 1.88 4.77
N TYR A 25 5.18 2.61 4.70
CA TYR A 25 5.75 3.08 3.44
C TYR A 25 6.23 1.91 2.55
N ILE A 26 6.91 0.92 3.13
CA ILE A 26 7.33 -0.29 2.41
C ILE A 26 6.11 -1.05 1.89
N THR A 27 5.07 -1.22 2.72
CA THR A 27 3.83 -1.90 2.33
C THR A 27 3.11 -1.18 1.19
N MET A 28 3.22 0.14 1.06
CA MET A 28 2.63 0.89 -0.06
C MET A 28 3.34 0.60 -1.39
N PHE A 29 4.67 0.48 -1.38
CA PHE A 29 5.45 0.24 -2.61
C PHE A 29 5.49 -1.23 -3.03
N CYS A 30 5.39 -2.16 -2.07
CA CYS A 30 5.53 -3.58 -2.32
C CYS A 30 4.54 -4.13 -3.39
N PRO A 31 3.24 -3.77 -3.38
CA PRO A 31 2.29 -4.20 -4.42
C PRO A 31 2.69 -3.71 -5.81
N GLY A 32 3.16 -2.46 -5.96
CA GLY A 32 3.60 -1.95 -7.26
C GLY A 32 4.75 -2.77 -7.85
N VAL A 33 5.67 -3.24 -7.00
CA VAL A 33 6.83 -4.05 -7.41
C VAL A 33 6.46 -5.52 -7.64
N LEU A 34 5.56 -6.10 -6.84
CA LEU A 34 5.16 -7.51 -6.96
C LEU A 34 4.13 -7.74 -8.06
N VAL A 35 3.19 -6.81 -8.23
CA VAL A 35 2.11 -6.90 -9.22
C VAL A 35 2.64 -6.57 -10.62
N ALA A 36 3.59 -5.66 -10.78
CA ALA A 36 4.12 -5.29 -12.10
C ALA A 36 4.68 -6.45 -12.95
N PRO A 37 5.45 -7.42 -12.42
CA PRO A 37 5.91 -8.58 -13.20
C PRO A 37 4.89 -9.72 -13.24
N PHE A 38 4.09 -9.91 -12.17
CA PHE A 38 3.18 -11.04 -12.05
C PHE A 38 1.86 -10.83 -12.80
N PHE A 39 1.33 -9.61 -12.76
CA PHE A 39 0.03 -9.27 -13.34
C PHE A 39 -0.02 -9.32 -14.88
N PRO A 40 1.00 -8.88 -15.65
CA PRO A 40 0.99 -9.09 -17.10
C PRO A 40 1.13 -10.56 -17.48
N ALA A 41 1.90 -11.35 -16.73
CA ALA A 41 2.05 -12.79 -16.96
C ALA A 41 0.74 -13.54 -16.68
N GLU A 42 0.00 -13.15 -15.63
CA GLU A 42 -1.28 -13.75 -15.28
C GLU A 42 -2.43 -13.27 -16.18
N ALA A 43 -2.44 -11.99 -16.56
CA ALA A 43 -3.38 -11.43 -17.53
C ALA A 43 -3.25 -12.12 -18.90
N ALA A 44 -2.03 -12.46 -19.32
CA ALA A 44 -1.80 -13.21 -20.55
C ALA A 44 -2.40 -14.63 -20.51
N LYS A 45 -2.39 -15.31 -19.35
CA LYS A 45 -3.03 -16.63 -19.18
C LYS A 45 -4.56 -16.56 -19.22
N GLN A 46 -5.13 -15.44 -18.79
CA GLN A 46 -6.57 -15.21 -18.77
C GLN A 46 -7.08 -14.55 -20.07
N GLU A 47 -6.25 -14.49 -21.12
CA GLU A 47 -6.53 -13.81 -22.40
C GLU A 47 -6.94 -12.34 -22.25
N VAL A 48 -6.56 -11.71 -21.13
CA VAL A 48 -6.87 -10.31 -20.85
C VAL A 48 -5.86 -9.43 -21.59
N GLY A 49 -6.36 -8.65 -22.55
CA GLY A 49 -5.50 -7.80 -23.38
C GLY A 49 -4.71 -6.77 -22.57
N SER A 50 -3.45 -6.52 -22.96
CA SER A 50 -2.52 -5.62 -22.25
C SER A 50 -3.04 -4.19 -22.04
N LYS A 51 -4.01 -3.75 -22.86
CA LYS A 51 -4.69 -2.45 -22.71
C LYS A 51 -5.49 -2.38 -21.40
N LEU A 52 -6.13 -3.48 -20.99
CA LEU A 52 -6.93 -3.53 -19.76
C LEU A 52 -6.03 -3.43 -18.52
N THR A 53 -4.88 -4.11 -18.55
CA THR A 53 -3.87 -4.05 -17.49
C THR A 53 -3.33 -2.63 -17.30
N GLY A 54 -3.03 -1.92 -18.39
CA GLY A 54 -2.60 -0.52 -18.33
C GLY A 54 -3.66 0.41 -17.71
N ILE A 55 -4.94 0.18 -18.02
CA ILE A 55 -6.05 0.94 -17.42
C ILE A 55 -6.13 0.73 -15.91
N VAL A 56 -5.94 -0.51 -15.42
CA VAL A 56 -5.97 -0.80 -13.98
C VAL A 56 -4.89 -0.01 -13.21
N PHE A 57 -3.67 0.02 -13.73
CA PHE A 57 -2.59 0.83 -13.14
C PHE A 57 -2.88 2.34 -13.20
N ALA A 58 -3.45 2.83 -14.30
CA ALA A 58 -3.82 4.24 -14.45
C ALA A 58 -4.94 4.65 -13.46
N VAL A 59 -5.95 3.80 -13.27
CA VAL A 59 -7.03 4.02 -12.30
C VAL A 59 -6.48 4.05 -10.88
N GLN A 60 -5.55 3.15 -10.54
CA GLN A 60 -4.92 3.13 -9.21
C GLN A 60 -4.17 4.46 -8.91
N ALA A 61 -3.42 4.98 -9.89
CA ALA A 61 -2.76 6.28 -9.74
C ALA A 61 -3.77 7.43 -9.59
N LEU A 62 -4.85 7.41 -10.38
CA LEU A 62 -5.92 8.42 -10.32
C LEU A 62 -6.62 8.42 -8.96
N VAL A 63 -6.93 7.24 -8.42
CA VAL A 63 -7.53 7.09 -7.07
C VAL A 63 -6.61 7.71 -6.03
N GLY A 64 -5.29 7.49 -6.10
CA GLY A 64 -4.34 8.12 -5.20
C GLY A 64 -4.40 9.66 -5.22
N VAL A 65 -4.49 10.24 -6.42
CA VAL A 65 -4.60 11.70 -6.60
C VAL A 65 -5.94 12.24 -6.08
N VAL A 66 -7.04 11.57 -6.40
CA VAL A 66 -8.39 12.01 -6.00
C VAL A 66 -8.61 11.83 -4.50
N CYS A 67 -8.17 10.72 -3.91
CA CYS A 67 -8.35 10.43 -2.49
C CYS A 67 -7.40 11.22 -1.58
N GLY A 68 -6.25 11.68 -2.10
CA GLY A 68 -5.27 12.50 -1.38
C GLY A 68 -5.86 13.64 -0.52
N PRO A 69 -6.65 14.57 -1.10
CA PRO A 69 -7.27 15.66 -0.34
C PRO A 69 -8.26 15.16 0.73
N PHE A 70 -9.02 14.10 0.45
CA PHE A 70 -9.97 13.54 1.44
C PHE A 70 -9.25 12.92 2.63
N VAL A 71 -8.15 12.20 2.39
CA VAL A 71 -7.32 11.65 3.47
C VAL A 71 -6.66 12.78 4.26
N GLY A 72 -6.21 13.84 3.60
CA GLY A 72 -5.69 15.04 4.27
C GLY A 72 -6.70 15.68 5.23
N MET A 73 -7.95 15.84 4.78
CA MET A 73 -9.04 16.32 5.65
C MET A 73 -9.37 15.34 6.78
N ALA A 74 -9.33 14.04 6.52
CA ALA A 74 -9.57 13.02 7.53
C ALA A 74 -8.49 13.04 8.63
N ILE A 75 -7.21 13.24 8.27
CA ILE A 75 -6.11 13.37 9.23
C ILE A 75 -6.33 14.58 10.14
N ALA A 76 -6.76 15.71 9.59
CA ALA A 76 -7.05 16.91 10.38
C ALA A 76 -8.20 16.71 11.38
N LYS A 77 -9.17 15.85 11.06
CA LYS A 77 -10.36 15.61 11.90
C LYS A 77 -10.20 14.47 12.92
N PHE A 78 -9.61 13.35 12.52
CA PHE A 78 -9.54 12.11 13.32
C PHE A 78 -8.14 11.82 13.87
N GLY A 79 -7.16 12.63 13.49
CA GLY A 79 -5.77 12.48 13.87
C GLY A 79 -5.02 11.43 13.02
N PRO A 80 -3.68 11.55 12.95
CA PRO A 80 -2.85 10.74 12.06
C PRO A 80 -2.83 9.24 12.45
N LYS A 81 -2.92 8.91 13.74
CA LYS A 81 -2.83 7.52 14.23
C LYS A 81 -4.01 6.67 13.75
N THR A 82 -5.24 7.18 13.87
CA THR A 82 -6.44 6.46 13.46
C THR A 82 -6.50 6.30 11.95
N CYS A 83 -6.20 7.36 11.18
CA CYS A 83 -6.13 7.29 9.73
C CYS A 83 -5.10 6.27 9.24
N PHE A 84 -3.93 6.21 9.90
CA PHE A 84 -2.88 5.25 9.56
C PHE A 84 -3.32 3.80 9.83
N LEU A 85 -3.91 3.51 10.99
CA LEU A 85 -4.38 2.18 11.34
C LEU A 85 -5.51 1.69 10.42
N VAL A 86 -6.47 2.57 10.10
CA VAL A 86 -7.56 2.26 9.15
C VAL A 86 -7.01 1.99 7.75
N GLY A 87 -6.05 2.80 7.29
CA GLY A 87 -5.39 2.60 5.99
C GLY A 87 -4.67 1.26 5.90
N ILE A 88 -3.91 0.89 6.93
CA ILE A 88 -3.23 -0.41 6.98
C ILE A 88 -4.24 -1.57 7.00
N ALA A 89 -5.30 -1.46 7.80
CA ALA A 89 -6.33 -2.51 7.88
C ALA A 89 -7.01 -2.72 6.53
N LEU A 90 -7.43 -1.64 5.86
CA LEU A 90 -8.03 -1.71 4.53
C LEU A 90 -7.07 -2.31 3.50
N ASN A 91 -5.80 -1.90 3.51
CA ASN A 91 -4.80 -2.44 2.60
C ASN A 91 -4.54 -3.94 2.84
N ALA A 92 -4.50 -4.36 4.11
CA ALA A 92 -4.33 -5.77 4.48
C ALA A 92 -5.53 -6.62 4.04
N THR A 93 -6.77 -6.14 4.27
CA THR A 93 -7.98 -6.82 3.82
C THR A 93 -8.00 -6.96 2.30
N PHE A 94 -7.76 -5.86 1.56
CA PHE A 94 -7.77 -5.89 0.11
C PHE A 94 -6.69 -6.81 -0.47
N SER A 95 -5.46 -6.74 0.06
CA SER A 95 -4.35 -7.61 -0.38
C SER A 95 -4.65 -9.08 -0.12
N THR A 96 -5.28 -9.40 1.02
CA THR A 96 -5.65 -10.78 1.38
C THR A 96 -6.78 -11.29 0.49
N THR A 97 -7.79 -10.47 0.21
CA THR A 97 -8.90 -10.84 -0.70
C THR A 97 -8.41 -11.03 -2.13
N PHE A 98 -7.53 -10.15 -2.62
CA PHE A 98 -6.92 -10.30 -3.94
C PHE A 98 -6.10 -11.59 -4.01
N GLY A 99 -5.26 -11.86 -3.01
CA GLY A 99 -4.50 -13.10 -2.91
C GLY A 99 -5.38 -14.34 -2.88
N ALA A 100 -6.47 -14.33 -2.09
CA ALA A 100 -7.42 -15.45 -2.01
C ALA A 100 -8.17 -15.68 -3.34
N GLY A 101 -8.55 -14.60 -4.04
CA GLY A 101 -9.18 -14.68 -5.36
C GLY A 101 -8.23 -15.25 -6.42
N SER A 102 -6.99 -14.77 -6.46
CA SER A 102 -5.95 -15.32 -7.34
C SER A 102 -5.60 -16.76 -7.01
N TRP A 103 -5.59 -17.15 -5.73
CA TRP A 103 -5.32 -18.52 -5.30
C TRP A 103 -6.40 -19.51 -5.76
N ASN A 104 -7.67 -19.08 -5.83
CA ASN A 104 -8.76 -19.95 -6.26
C ASN A 104 -8.77 -20.20 -7.78
N ILE A 105 -8.09 -19.34 -8.56
CA ILE A 105 -7.92 -19.48 -10.02
C ILE A 105 -6.72 -20.38 -10.35
N LEU A 106 -5.79 -20.60 -9.40
CA LEU A 106 -4.59 -21.42 -9.57
C LEU A 106 -4.75 -22.91 -9.20
N ARG A 107 -5.96 -23.36 -8.83
CA ARG A 107 -6.22 -24.81 -8.74
C ARG A 107 -6.48 -25.36 -10.15
N PRO A 108 -5.71 -26.37 -10.59
CA PRO A 108 -6.05 -27.13 -11.81
C PRO A 108 -7.35 -27.90 -11.65
#